data_AF-A0A1J3DEN0-F1
#
_entry.id   AF-A0A1J3DEN0-F1
#
_cell.length_a   1.000
_cell.length_b   1.000
_cell.length_c   1.000
_cell.angle_alpha   90.00
_cell.angle_beta   90.00
_cell.angle_gamma   90.00
#
_symmetry.space_group_name_H-M   'P 1'
#
loop_
_entity.id
_entity.type
_entity.pdbx_description
1 polymer ?
#
loop_
_entity_poly.entity_id
_entity_poly.type
_entity_poly.pdbx_seq_one_letter_code
_entity_poly.pdbx_strand_id
1 'polypeptide(L)'
;NKGCAINVVNFTTVIHGFCQNDELDAALSVLDDMYLINKHADVFTYTTLVDALGKKGRISEATELIKKMLHKGIDPTPVTYRTV
;
A
#
# COMPACT_ATOMS: atom_id res chain seq x y z
N ASN A 1 22.27 -0.43 20.09
CA ASN A 1 21.51 -0.42 18.82
C ASN A 1 20.52 -1.56 18.77
N LYS A 2 19.26 -1.33 19.19
CA LYS A 2 18.18 -2.29 18.94
C LYS A 2 17.76 -2.10 17.48
N GLY A 3 18.39 -2.85 16.57
CA GLY A 3 17.90 -2.96 15.20
C GLY A 3 16.49 -3.53 15.28
N CYS A 4 15.48 -2.69 15.08
CA CYS A 4 14.11 -3.17 14.96
C CYS A 4 14.08 -4.01 13.69
N ALA A 5 13.90 -5.33 13.83
CA ALA A 5 13.84 -6.23 12.68
C ALA A 5 12.69 -5.75 11.79
N ILE A 6 13.04 -5.17 10.64
CA ILE A 6 12.08 -4.57 9.72
C ILE A 6 11.11 -5.66 9.26
N ASN A 7 9.86 -5.54 9.66
CA ASN A 7 8.77 -6.44 9.30
C ASN A 7 7.70 -5.69 8.48
N VAL A 8 6.77 -6.44 7.89
CA VAL A 8 5.68 -5.89 7.06
C VAL A 8 4.83 -4.89 7.84
N VAL A 9 4.64 -5.10 9.14
CA VAL A 9 3.86 -4.22 10.02
C VAL A 9 4.48 -2.83 10.15
N ASN A 10 5.81 -2.74 10.29
CA ASN A 10 6.52 -1.47 10.37
C ASN A 10 6.34 -0.65 9.09
N PHE A 11 6.46 -1.28 7.91
CA PHE A 11 6.21 -0.60 6.64
C PHE A 11 4.77 -0.18 6.46
N THR A 12 3.82 -1.06 6.81
CA THR A 12 2.39 -0.75 6.75
C THR A 12 2.06 0.47 7.60
N THR A 13 2.69 0.58 8.78
CA THR A 13 2.55 1.73 9.69
C THR A 13 3.08 3.01 9.05
N VAL A 14 4.26 2.97 8.43
CA VAL A 14 4.87 4.12 7.75
C VAL A 14 4.02 4.55 6.55
N ILE A 15 3.58 3.60 5.72
CA ILE A 15 2.66 3.84 4.59
C ILE A 15 1.39 4.52 5.07
N HIS A 16 0.78 4.01 6.13
CA HIS A 16 -0.44 4.60 6.67
C HIS A 16 -0.22 6.04 7.17
N GLY A 17 0.91 6.32 7.83
CA GLY A 17 1.29 7.67 8.23
C GLY A 17 1.41 8.63 7.04
N PHE A 18 2.10 8.21 5.97
CA PHE A 18 2.19 9.01 4.74
C PHE A 18 0.82 9.24 4.09
N CYS A 19 -0.05 8.23 4.04
CA CYS A 19 -1.41 8.39 3.55
C CYS A 19 -2.23 9.40 4.37
N GLN A 20 -2.07 9.43 5.69
CA GLN A 20 -2.76 10.40 6.57
C GLN A 20 -2.26 11.84 6.37
N ASN A 21 -1.00 12.01 6.00
CA ASN A 21 -0.39 13.31 5.70
C ASN A 21 -0.56 13.76 4.24
N ASP A 22 -1.30 13.02 3.42
CA ASP A 22 -1.46 13.26 1.97
C ASP A 22 -0.15 13.11 1.16
N GLU A 23 0.85 12.43 1.72
CA GLU A 23 2.16 12.18 1.10
C GLU A 23 2.12 10.88 0.28
N LEU A 24 1.18 10.78 -0.65
CA LEU A 24 0.89 9.52 -1.37
C LEU A 24 2.05 9.00 -2.20
N ASP A 25 2.88 9.88 -2.78
CA ASP A 25 4.04 9.47 -3.56
C ASP A 25 5.12 8.83 -2.67
N ALA A 26 5.29 9.34 -1.45
CA ALA A 26 6.17 8.73 -0.45
C ALA A 26 5.61 7.37 -0.01
N ALA A 27 4.30 7.26 0.19
CA ALA A 27 3.65 5.99 0.54
C ALA A 27 3.86 4.92 -0.55
N LEU A 28 3.75 5.30 -1.84
CA LEU A 28 4.02 4.43 -2.98
C LEU A 28 5.50 4.05 -3.07
N SER A 29 6.42 5.00 -2.84
CA SER A 29 7.85 4.71 -2.79
C SER A 29 8.19 3.65 -1.75
N VAL A 30 7.56 3.70 -0.56
CA VAL A 30 7.77 2.70 0.49
C VAL A 30 7.25 1.32 0.06
N LEU A 31 6.15 1.25 -0.68
CA LEU A 31 5.66 -0.02 -1.24
C LEU A 31 6.67 -0.64 -2.21
N ASP A 32 7.35 0.18 -3.01
CA ASP A 32 8.38 -0.30 -3.93
C ASP A 32 9.66 -0.70 -3.18
N ASP A 33 10.06 0.03 -2.13
CA ASP A 33 11.15 -0.36 -1.25
C ASP A 33 10.91 -1.74 -0.62
N MET A 34 9.70 -2.01 -0.14
CA MET A 34 9.30 -3.32 0.37
C MET A 34 9.59 -4.43 -0.66
N TYR A 35 9.21 -4.19 -1.91
CA TYR A 35 9.46 -5.14 -3.00
C TYR A 35 10.96 -5.36 -3.24
N LEU A 36 11.77 -4.29 -3.27
CA LEU A 36 13.22 -4.36 -3.50
C LEU A 36 13.96 -5.17 -2.42
N ILE A 37 13.46 -5.17 -1.19
CA ILE A 37 14.07 -5.93 -0.08
C ILE A 37 13.42 -7.31 0.15
N ASN A 38 12.65 -7.82 -0.82
CA ASN A 38 11.89 -9.09 -0.73
C ASN A 38 10.96 -9.15 0.49
N LYS A 39 10.34 -8.02 0.86
CA LYS A 39 9.24 -7.97 1.81
C LYS A 39 7.94 -7.75 1.06
N HIS A 40 7.07 -8.75 1.08
CA HIS A 40 5.81 -8.67 0.36
C HIS A 40 4.76 -7.94 1.20
N ALA A 41 4.22 -6.87 0.60
CA ALA A 41 3.03 -6.20 1.11
C ALA A 41 1.84 -7.18 1.13
N ASP A 42 1.02 -7.06 2.17
CA ASP A 42 -0.18 -7.86 2.37
C ASP A 42 -1.43 -7.12 1.89
N VAL A 43 -2.59 -7.78 2.02
CA VAL A 43 -3.89 -7.21 1.64
C VAL A 43 -4.18 -5.89 2.35
N PHE A 44 -3.74 -5.72 3.60
CA PHE A 44 -3.93 -4.49 4.36
C PHE A 44 -3.15 -3.34 3.76
N THR A 45 -1.87 -3.56 3.48
CA THR A 45 -0.97 -2.55 2.90
C THR A 45 -1.54 -2.00 1.59
N TYR A 46 -1.95 -2.89 0.67
CA TYR A 46 -2.55 -2.46 -0.59
C TYR A 46 -3.91 -1.77 -0.40
N THR A 47 -4.75 -2.28 0.50
CA THR A 47 -6.07 -1.68 0.76
C THR A 47 -5.93 -0.26 1.31
N THR A 48 -4.96 0.00 2.18
CA THR A 48 -4.65 1.35 2.69
C THR A 48 -4.27 2.31 1.57
N LEU A 49 -3.39 1.89 0.65
CA LEU A 49 -2.97 2.72 -0.48
C LEU A 49 -4.11 2.99 -1.47
N VAL A 50 -4.87 1.95 -1.82
CA VAL A 50 -6.03 2.08 -2.74
C VAL A 50 -7.08 3.02 -2.15
N ASP A 51 -7.40 2.87 -0.86
CA ASP A 51 -8.34 3.75 -0.17
C ASP A 51 -7.88 5.21 -0.19
N ALA A 52 -6.62 5.46 0.13
CA ALA A 52 -6.05 6.80 0.15
C ALA A 52 -6.00 7.44 -1.25
N LEU A 53 -5.58 6.69 -2.28
CA LEU A 53 -5.55 7.15 -3.67
C LEU A 53 -6.96 7.48 -4.19
N GLY A 54 -7.95 6.62 -3.91
CA GLY A 54 -9.31 6.84 -4.37
C GLY A 54 -9.95 8.06 -3.70
N LYS A 55 -9.73 8.26 -2.39
CA LYS A 55 -10.15 9.48 -1.66
C LYS A 55 -9.55 10.77 -2.21
N LYS A 56 -8.40 10.68 -2.89
CA LYS A 56 -7.71 11.81 -3.54
C LYS A 56 -7.97 11.91 -5.04
N GLY A 57 -8.86 11.08 -5.59
CA GLY A 57 -9.21 11.07 -7.00
C GLY A 57 -8.12 10.50 -7.91
N ARG A 58 -7.07 9.88 -7.37
CA ARG A 58 -5.99 9.22 -8.12
C ARG A 58 -6.43 7.81 -8.57
N ILE A 59 -7.59 7.73 -9.24
CA ILE A 59 -8.29 6.47 -9.56
C ILE A 59 -7.48 5.55 -10.48
N SER A 60 -6.71 6.11 -11.42
CA SER A 60 -5.85 5.31 -12.31
C SER A 60 -4.83 4.51 -11.51
N GLU A 61 -4.19 5.14 -10.51
CA GLU A 61 -3.16 4.49 -9.70
C GLU A 61 -3.76 3.49 -8.72
N ALA A 62 -4.92 3.83 -8.12
CA ALA A 62 -5.70 2.90 -7.32
C ALA A 62 -6.04 1.62 -8.12
N THR A 63 -6.47 1.78 -9.37
CA THR A 63 -6.79 0.66 -10.27
C THR A 63 -5.55 -0.18 -10.61
N GLU A 64 -4.41 0.46 -10.88
CA GLU A 64 -3.15 -0.28 -11.12
C GLU A 64 -2.68 -1.05 -9.89
N LEU A 65 -2.86 -0.51 -8.68
CA LEU A 65 -2.58 -1.26 -7.46
C LEU A 65 -3.49 -2.47 -7.29
N ILE A 66 -4.79 -2.35 -7.60
CA ILE A 66 -5.71 -3.50 -7.58
C ILE A 66 -5.25 -4.59 -8.56
N LYS A 67 -4.84 -4.21 -9.77
CA LYS A 67 -4.27 -5.17 -10.74
C LYS A 67 -3.00 -5.83 -10.20
N LYS A 68 -2.11 -5.07 -9.56
CA LYS A 68 -0.88 -5.56 -8.92
C LYS A 68 -1.19 -6.56 -7.79
N MET A 69 -2.25 -6.34 -7.01
CA MET A 69 -2.73 -7.29 -6.00
C MET A 69 -3.15 -8.62 -6.65
N LEU A 70 -4.02 -8.55 -7.66
CA LEU A 70 -4.53 -9.73 -8.37
C LEU A 70 -3.41 -10.54 -9.03
N HIS A 71 -2.45 -9.88 -9.69
CA HIS A 71 -1.28 -10.53 -10.28
C HIS A 71 -0.37 -11.22 -9.26
N LYS A 72 -0.41 -10.78 -7.99
CA LYS A 72 0.32 -11.39 -6.87
C LYS A 72 -0.50 -12.46 -6.14
N GLY A 73 -1.70 -12.77 -6.61
CA GLY A 73 -2.62 -13.70 -5.95
C GLY A 73 -3.18 -13.18 -4.63
N ILE A 74 -3.22 -11.85 -4.45
CA ILE A 74 -3.82 -11.20 -3.29
C ILE A 74 -5.21 -10.73 -3.72
N ASP A 75 -6.24 -11.29 -3.10
CA ASP A 75 -7.61 -10.91 -3.41
C ASP A 75 -7.95 -9.53 -2.81
N PRO A 76 -8.43 -8.57 -3.62
CA PRO A 76 -8.92 -7.30 -3.13
C PRO A 76 -10.12 -7.51 -2.19
N THR A 77 -10.20 -6.70 -1.14
CA THR A 77 -11.32 -6.74 -0.21
C THR A 77 -12.51 -5.93 -0.76
N PRO A 78 -13.74 -6.10 -0.22
CA PRO A 78 -14.87 -5.24 -0.60
C PRO A 78 -14.61 -3.75 -0.37
N VAL A 79 -13.75 -3.39 0.58
CA VAL A 79 -13.30 -2.00 0.80
C VAL A 79 -12.50 -1.52 -0.40
N THR A 80 -11.58 -2.34 -0.91
CA THR A 80 -10.75 -2.03 -2.07
C THR A 80 -11.58 -1.73 -3.32
N TYR A 81 -12.65 -2.49 -3.57
CA TYR A 81 -13.53 -2.28 -4.72
C TYR A 81 -14.44 -1.05 -4.63
N ARG A 82 -14.78 -0.61 -3.42
CA ARG A 82 -15.66 0.56 -3.22
C ARG A 82 -14.94 1.88 -3.53
N THR A 83 -13.61 1.89 -3.49
CA THR A 83 -12.81 3.12 -3.61
C THR A 83 -12.47 3.51 -5.05
N VAL A 84 -12.73 2.63 -6.03
CA VAL A 84 -12.51 2.89 -7.46
C VAL A 84 -13.81 3.09 -8.21
#